data_AF-A0A7S0UCE3-F1
#
_entry.id   AF-A0A7S0UCE3-F1
#
_cell.length_a   1.000
_cell.length_b   1.000
_cell.length_c   1.000
_cell.angle_alpha   90.00
_cell.angle_beta   90.00
_cell.angle_gamma   90.00
#
_symmetry.space_group_name_H-M   'P 1'
#
loop_
_entity.id
_entity.type
_entity.pdbx_description
1 polymer ?
#
loop_
_entity_poly.entity_id
_entity_poly.type
_entity_poly.pdbx_seq_one_letter_code
_entity_poly.pdbx_strand_id
1 'polypeptide(L)'
;MRGRLLLVVLGLLEIVTGQHFRYGSVSFLQVGPNTIQFQVFTQWRRSYGTFSTFKGSGADGRAVSGDVVDMFGVENSDTGVANPVAFFAGDGTSYALKIHVTEHSEVEDMLYGTSNVTHVYESPNDGDADWLPFLKGCCRESGGNFVVTARVNMQREQESLRIKGLPVMSYPLSGTPYRIPLPANTPE
;
A
#
# COMPACT_ATOMS: atom_id res chain seq x y z
N MET A 1 24.56 -1.07 -59.18
CA MET A 1 24.11 -0.34 -57.98
C MET A 1 23.08 -1.20 -57.26
N ARG A 2 23.41 -1.72 -56.06
CA ARG A 2 22.50 -2.54 -55.25
C ARG A 2 21.94 -1.66 -54.14
N GLY A 3 20.67 -1.28 -54.23
CA GLY A 3 19.95 -0.54 -53.19
C GLY A 3 19.65 -1.48 -52.02
N ARG A 4 20.11 -1.14 -50.81
CA ARG A 4 19.73 -1.83 -49.58
C ARG A 4 18.46 -1.17 -49.04
N LEU A 5 17.38 -1.95 -48.96
CA LEU A 5 16.14 -1.59 -48.30
C LEU A 5 16.37 -1.64 -46.79
N LEU A 6 16.23 -0.52 -46.10
CA LEU A 6 16.31 -0.43 -44.64
C LEU A 6 14.91 -0.64 -44.07
N LEU A 7 14.68 -1.77 -43.40
CA LEU A 7 13.42 -2.06 -42.72
C LEU A 7 13.50 -1.46 -41.31
N VAL A 8 12.76 -0.38 -41.05
CA VAL A 8 12.61 0.19 -39.70
C VAL A 8 11.48 -0.56 -39.01
N VAL A 9 11.83 -1.45 -38.08
CA VAL A 9 10.87 -2.10 -37.19
C VAL A 9 10.53 -1.10 -36.08
N LEU A 10 9.42 -0.39 -36.24
CA LEU A 10 8.77 0.35 -35.17
C LEU A 10 8.24 -0.69 -34.17
N GLY A 11 9.02 -0.97 -33.12
CA GLY A 11 8.53 -1.72 -31.97
C GLY A 11 7.41 -0.92 -31.32
N LEU A 12 6.21 -1.51 -31.28
CA LEU A 12 5.12 -1.06 -30.41
C LEU A 12 5.65 -1.12 -28.98
N LEU A 13 5.93 0.04 -28.39
CA LEU A 13 6.10 0.16 -26.96
C LEU A 13 4.76 -0.21 -26.32
N GLU A 14 4.68 -1.39 -25.72
CA GLU A 14 3.56 -1.73 -24.85
C GLU A 14 3.47 -0.66 -23.77
N ILE A 15 2.36 0.06 -23.75
CA ILE A 15 2.05 1.01 -22.69
C ILE A 15 1.91 0.16 -21.44
N VAL A 16 2.94 0.15 -20.60
CA VAL A 16 2.86 -0.45 -19.26
C VAL A 16 1.78 0.30 -18.51
N THR A 17 0.62 -0.33 -18.35
CA THR A 17 -0.50 0.18 -17.57
C THR A 17 -0.09 0.13 -16.10
N GLY A 18 0.51 1.22 -15.59
CA GLY A 18 1.10 1.21 -14.25
C GLY A 18 0.10 0.84 -13.15
N GLN A 19 0.54 -0.05 -12.26
CA GLN A 19 -0.22 -0.67 -11.16
C GLN A 19 -0.88 0.36 -10.22
N HIS A 20 -2.14 0.13 -9.81
CA HIS A 20 -2.78 0.97 -8.78
C HIS A 20 -2.34 0.57 -7.37
N PHE A 21 -2.59 -0.69 -6.98
CA PHE A 21 -2.04 -1.28 -5.77
C PHE A 21 -0.70 -1.95 -6.10
N ARG A 22 0.38 -1.54 -5.42
CA ARG A 22 1.72 -2.12 -5.64
C ARG A 22 2.08 -3.15 -4.59
N TYR A 23 1.85 -2.82 -3.32
CA TYR A 23 2.25 -3.66 -2.20
C TYR A 23 1.44 -3.36 -0.95
N GLY A 24 1.30 -4.36 -0.08
CA GLY A 24 0.79 -4.17 1.27
C GLY A 24 1.20 -5.29 2.22
N SER A 25 1.16 -4.99 3.51
CA SER A 25 1.41 -5.95 4.58
C SER A 25 0.49 -5.66 5.77
N VAL A 26 0.20 -6.69 6.55
CA VAL A 26 -0.54 -6.58 7.81
C VAL A 26 0.40 -7.07 8.90
N SER A 27 0.63 -6.22 9.89
CA SER A 27 1.35 -6.56 11.12
C SER A 27 0.44 -6.33 12.32
N PHE A 28 0.77 -6.93 13.45
CA PHE A 28 -0.03 -6.82 14.67
C PHE A 28 0.82 -6.68 15.92
N LEU A 29 0.20 -6.10 16.96
CA LEU A 29 0.69 -6.05 18.33
C LEU A 29 -0.48 -6.34 19.27
N GLN A 30 -0.29 -7.24 20.22
CA GLN A 30 -1.22 -7.47 21.30
C GLN A 30 -1.12 -6.34 22.32
N VAL A 31 -2.22 -5.61 22.50
CA VAL A 31 -2.29 -4.44 23.39
C VAL A 31 -3.17 -4.69 24.63
N GLY A 32 -3.75 -5.88 24.74
CA GLY A 32 -4.55 -6.30 25.89
C GLY A 32 -5.02 -7.76 25.79
N PRO A 33 -5.82 -8.24 26.75
CA PRO A 33 -6.46 -9.56 26.68
C PRO A 33 -7.35 -9.63 25.43
N ASN A 34 -7.09 -10.62 24.58
CA ASN A 34 -7.75 -10.82 23.28
C ASN A 34 -7.79 -9.56 22.37
N THR A 35 -6.94 -8.56 22.64
CA THR A 35 -7.00 -7.26 21.97
C THR A 35 -5.76 -7.06 21.14
N ILE A 36 -5.96 -6.86 19.84
CA ILE A 36 -4.91 -6.67 18.86
C ILE A 36 -5.02 -5.29 18.22
N GLN A 37 -3.89 -4.61 18.12
CA GLN A 37 -3.70 -3.48 17.22
C GLN A 37 -3.03 -3.97 15.94
N PHE A 38 -3.78 -3.97 14.85
CA PHE A 38 -3.28 -4.17 13.50
C PHE A 38 -2.72 -2.88 12.93
N GLN A 39 -1.58 -3.00 12.26
CA GLN A 39 -1.04 -1.97 11.38
C GLN A 39 -1.00 -2.53 9.96
N VAL A 40 -1.79 -1.92 9.09
CA VAL A 40 -1.86 -2.23 7.66
C VAL A 40 -1.00 -1.21 6.93
N PHE A 41 0.10 -1.66 6.34
CA PHE A 41 0.94 -0.84 5.47
C PHE A 41 0.54 -1.08 4.02
N THR A 42 0.41 -0.02 3.22
CA THR A 42 0.07 -0.14 1.80
C THR A 42 0.78 0.90 0.94
N GLN A 43 0.98 0.55 -0.31
CA GLN A 43 1.55 1.40 -1.34
C GLN A 43 0.64 1.44 -2.57
N TRP A 44 0.31 2.66 -2.99
CA TRP A 44 -0.66 2.93 -4.04
C TRP A 44 -0.16 3.96 -5.03
N ARG A 45 -0.67 3.91 -6.26
CA ARG A 45 -0.49 4.99 -7.24
C ARG A 45 -1.38 6.17 -6.89
N ARG A 46 -0.84 7.40 -6.87
CA ARG A 46 -1.58 8.62 -6.50
C ARG A 46 -2.54 9.03 -7.61
N SER A 47 -2.10 9.03 -8.86
CA SER A 47 -2.87 9.50 -10.02
C SER A 47 -3.68 8.41 -10.75
N TYR A 48 -4.28 7.49 -10.00
CA TYR A 48 -5.05 6.42 -10.63
C TYR A 48 -6.50 6.83 -10.92
N GLY A 49 -6.90 6.71 -12.19
CA GLY A 49 -8.25 7.00 -12.70
C GLY A 49 -8.54 8.49 -12.94
N THR A 50 -9.64 8.76 -13.66
CA THR A 50 -10.08 10.10 -14.10
C THR A 50 -10.33 11.10 -12.95
N PHE A 51 -10.42 10.63 -11.70
CA PHE A 51 -10.83 11.43 -10.55
C PHE A 51 -9.74 11.67 -9.49
N SER A 52 -8.53 11.13 -9.67
CA SER A 52 -7.45 11.12 -8.66
C SER A 52 -7.95 10.57 -7.31
N THR A 53 -8.03 9.24 -7.20
CA THR A 53 -8.59 8.50 -6.03
C THR A 53 -8.11 9.01 -4.68
N PHE A 54 -6.85 9.44 -4.60
CA PHE A 54 -6.26 10.02 -3.40
C PHE A 54 -6.13 11.53 -3.55
N LYS A 55 -7.24 12.25 -3.37
CA LYS A 55 -7.23 13.72 -3.25
C LYS A 55 -6.59 14.15 -1.93
N GLY A 56 -5.82 15.22 -1.96
CA GLY A 56 -5.19 15.75 -0.75
C GLY A 56 -4.56 17.12 -0.95
N SER A 57 -3.58 17.45 -0.11
CA SER A 57 -3.05 18.81 0.04
C SER A 57 -1.87 19.14 -0.89
N GLY A 58 -1.44 18.21 -1.75
CA GLY A 58 -0.39 18.45 -2.73
C GLY A 58 -0.74 19.55 -3.73
N ALA A 59 0.28 20.19 -4.32
CA ALA A 59 0.10 21.23 -5.33
C ALA A 59 -0.61 20.69 -6.61
N ASP A 60 -0.54 19.38 -6.84
CA ASP A 60 -1.26 18.66 -7.88
C ASP A 60 -2.68 18.21 -7.46
N GLY A 61 -3.14 18.62 -6.28
CA GLY A 61 -4.42 18.24 -5.68
C GLY A 61 -4.49 16.80 -5.15
N ARG A 62 -3.35 16.10 -5.10
CA ARG A 62 -3.27 14.70 -4.66
C ARG A 62 -2.67 14.59 -3.27
N ALA A 63 -2.91 13.44 -2.64
CA ALA A 63 -2.44 13.15 -1.29
C ALA A 63 -0.92 13.23 -1.18
N VAL A 64 -0.44 13.92 -0.15
CA VAL A 64 0.97 14.05 0.20
C VAL A 64 1.19 13.60 1.64
N SER A 65 2.46 13.47 2.04
CA SER A 65 2.84 13.11 3.41
C SER A 65 2.14 14.01 4.43
N GLY A 66 1.51 13.39 5.43
CA GLY A 66 0.71 14.06 6.47
C GLY A 66 -0.80 14.04 6.21
N ASP A 67 -1.25 13.79 4.98
CA ASP A 67 -2.68 13.68 4.68
C ASP A 67 -3.28 12.37 5.25
N VAL A 68 -4.61 12.39 5.41
CA VAL A 68 -5.39 11.19 5.73
C VAL A 68 -6.45 10.99 4.66
N VAL A 69 -6.40 9.87 3.95
CA VAL A 69 -7.26 9.59 2.80
C VAL A 69 -7.95 8.24 2.93
N ASP A 70 -9.16 8.12 2.37
CA ASP A 70 -9.86 6.83 2.35
C ASP A 70 -9.15 5.83 1.41
N MET A 71 -9.12 4.56 1.81
CA MET A 71 -8.47 3.51 1.02
C MET A 71 -9.45 2.90 0.02
N PHE A 72 -9.26 3.22 -1.26
CA PHE A 72 -10.06 2.70 -2.36
C PHE A 72 -9.18 2.04 -3.43
N GLY A 73 -9.65 0.91 -3.98
CA GLY A 73 -9.14 0.35 -5.22
C GLY A 73 -9.98 0.87 -6.38
N VAL A 74 -9.39 1.05 -7.56
CA VAL A 74 -10.11 1.52 -8.77
C VAL A 74 -9.94 0.50 -9.87
N GLU A 75 -11.05 -0.06 -10.34
CA GLU A 75 -11.08 -1.29 -11.16
C GLU A 75 -10.72 -1.02 -12.61
N ASN A 76 -11.09 0.16 -13.08
CA ASN A 76 -10.81 0.60 -14.42
C ASN A 76 -10.47 2.09 -14.37
N SER A 77 -9.30 2.44 -14.88
CA SER A 77 -8.80 3.82 -14.94
C SER A 77 -9.71 4.73 -15.77
N ASP A 78 -10.40 4.19 -16.77
CA ASP A 78 -11.21 4.92 -17.73
C ASP A 78 -12.60 5.26 -17.14
N THR A 79 -13.16 4.34 -16.35
CA THR A 79 -14.47 4.54 -15.70
C THR A 79 -14.35 5.17 -14.32
N GLY A 80 -13.19 5.04 -13.66
CA GLY A 80 -12.95 5.58 -12.33
C GLY A 80 -13.80 4.94 -11.23
N VAL A 81 -14.33 3.74 -11.46
CA VAL A 81 -15.15 3.03 -10.46
C VAL A 81 -14.24 2.63 -9.29
N ALA A 82 -14.44 3.30 -8.16
CA ALA A 82 -13.75 3.06 -6.91
C ALA A 82 -14.52 2.05 -6.06
N ASN A 83 -13.85 0.96 -5.69
CA ASN A 83 -14.34 -0.07 -4.77
C ASN A 83 -13.64 0.09 -3.41
N PRO A 84 -14.38 0.05 -2.30
CA PRO A 84 -13.80 0.09 -0.96
C PRO A 84 -12.80 -1.05 -0.75
N VAL A 85 -11.65 -0.70 -0.18
CA VAL A 85 -10.74 -1.70 0.39
C VAL A 85 -11.10 -1.85 1.86
N ALA A 86 -11.27 -3.09 2.31
CA ALA A 86 -11.68 -3.38 3.67
C ALA A 86 -10.70 -4.35 4.34
N PHE A 87 -10.54 -4.15 5.64
CA PHE A 87 -9.84 -5.07 6.51
C PHE A 87 -10.86 -5.94 7.24
N PHE A 88 -10.64 -7.25 7.22
CA PHE A 88 -11.48 -8.24 7.88
C PHE A 88 -10.68 -8.84 9.04
N ALA A 89 -11.24 -8.85 10.24
CA ALA A 89 -10.52 -9.36 11.42
C ALA A 89 -10.47 -10.90 11.48
N GLY A 90 -11.23 -11.59 10.64
CA GLY A 90 -11.25 -13.06 10.56
C GLY A 90 -12.38 -13.71 11.38
N ASP A 91 -13.13 -12.93 12.15
CA ASP A 91 -14.27 -13.33 12.99
C ASP A 91 -15.64 -12.90 12.39
N GLY A 92 -15.64 -12.38 11.17
CA GLY A 92 -16.80 -11.75 10.52
C GLY A 92 -16.87 -10.23 10.66
N THR A 93 -16.05 -9.62 11.52
CA THR A 93 -15.96 -8.16 11.66
C THR A 93 -15.13 -7.55 10.52
N SER A 94 -15.57 -6.40 10.00
CA SER A 94 -14.86 -5.66 8.94
C SER A 94 -14.76 -4.16 9.21
N TYR A 95 -13.71 -3.56 8.66
CA TYR A 95 -13.34 -2.16 8.86
C TYR A 95 -13.03 -1.50 7.51
N ALA A 96 -13.64 -0.34 7.27
CA ALA A 96 -13.17 0.59 6.25
C ALA A 96 -11.86 1.22 6.73
N LEU A 97 -10.89 1.38 5.81
CA LEU A 97 -9.57 1.89 6.16
C LEU A 97 -9.38 3.32 5.66
N LYS A 98 -8.65 4.10 6.48
CA LYS A 98 -8.06 5.38 6.11
C LYS A 98 -6.53 5.25 6.14
N ILE A 99 -5.88 5.67 5.07
CA ILE A 99 -4.43 5.73 4.97
C ILE A 99 -3.97 7.03 5.61
N HIS A 100 -3.15 6.93 6.64
CA HIS A 100 -2.28 8.02 7.06
C HIS A 100 -1.06 8.03 6.15
N VAL A 101 -0.95 9.03 5.28
CA VAL A 101 0.11 9.11 4.28
C VAL A 101 1.42 9.43 4.96
N THR A 102 2.35 8.50 4.95
CA THR A 102 3.67 8.67 5.56
C THR A 102 4.66 9.23 4.54
N GLU A 103 4.63 8.71 3.32
CA GLU A 103 5.56 9.08 2.26
C GLU A 103 4.81 9.17 0.92
N HIS A 104 5.34 9.98 0.00
CA HIS A 104 4.85 10.05 -1.37
C HIS A 104 5.99 10.42 -2.32
N SER A 105 5.82 10.09 -3.59
CA SER A 105 6.72 10.46 -4.68
C SER A 105 5.89 11.03 -5.83
N GLU A 106 6.11 12.30 -6.16
CA GLU A 106 5.48 12.93 -7.32
C GLU A 106 6.03 12.34 -8.63
N VAL A 107 7.34 12.04 -8.66
CA VAL A 107 8.03 11.51 -9.84
C VAL A 107 7.58 10.09 -10.17
N GLU A 108 7.49 9.23 -9.16
CA GLU A 108 7.01 7.86 -9.34
C GLU A 108 5.47 7.76 -9.30
N ASP A 109 4.79 8.85 -8.95
CA ASP A 109 3.35 8.91 -8.75
C ASP A 109 2.86 7.89 -7.71
N MET A 110 3.62 7.71 -6.63
CA MET A 110 3.35 6.73 -5.58
C MET A 110 3.06 7.37 -4.22
N LEU A 111 2.20 6.71 -3.45
CA LEU A 111 1.75 7.05 -2.11
C LEU A 111 2.01 5.85 -1.21
N TYR A 112 2.49 6.11 -0.01
CA TYR A 112 2.76 5.11 1.02
C TYR A 112 2.08 5.55 2.30
N GLY A 113 1.52 4.61 3.04
CA GLY A 113 0.97 4.94 4.33
C GLY A 113 0.49 3.75 5.11
N THR A 114 0.00 4.06 6.31
CA THR A 114 -0.43 3.07 7.29
C THR A 114 -1.87 3.33 7.71
N SER A 115 -2.58 2.25 8.03
CA SER A 115 -3.87 2.27 8.71
C SER A 115 -3.76 1.45 9.98
N ASN A 116 -4.28 1.96 11.09
CA ASN A 116 -4.30 1.22 12.35
C ASN A 116 -5.73 0.79 12.67
N VAL A 117 -5.91 -0.49 13.02
CA VAL A 117 -7.19 -1.05 13.44
C VAL A 117 -7.01 -1.72 14.79
N THR A 118 -7.82 -1.37 15.77
CA THR A 118 -7.86 -2.08 17.06
C THR A 118 -9.09 -2.98 17.09
N HIS A 119 -8.88 -4.25 17.40
CA HIS A 119 -9.92 -5.26 17.41
C HIS A 119 -9.81 -6.13 18.67
N VAL A 120 -10.95 -6.51 19.22
CA VAL A 120 -11.08 -7.38 20.39
C VAL A 120 -11.75 -8.67 19.94
N TYR A 121 -11.03 -9.78 20.01
CA TYR A 121 -11.55 -11.10 19.70
C TYR A 121 -12.28 -11.69 20.91
N GLU A 122 -13.21 -12.62 20.68
CA GLU A 122 -13.87 -13.36 21.75
C GLU A 122 -12.90 -14.26 22.52
N SER A 123 -11.88 -14.80 21.83
CA SER A 123 -10.88 -15.72 22.37
C SER A 123 -9.46 -15.46 21.84
N PRO A 124 -8.41 -15.95 22.53
CA PRO A 124 -7.02 -15.81 22.07
C PRO A 124 -6.71 -16.44 20.70
N ASN A 125 -7.55 -17.37 20.25
CA ASN A 125 -7.44 -18.10 18.98
C ASN A 125 -8.85 -18.53 18.51
N ASP A 126 -8.97 -19.02 17.27
CA ASP A 126 -10.24 -19.48 16.68
C ASP A 126 -10.43 -20.98 16.92
N GLY A 127 -10.78 -21.37 18.16
CA GLY A 127 -11.07 -22.77 18.50
C GLY A 127 -9.91 -23.73 18.18
N ASP A 128 -8.70 -23.39 18.64
CA ASP A 128 -7.41 -24.04 18.35
C ASP A 128 -6.74 -23.68 17.01
N ALA A 129 -7.41 -22.92 16.14
CA ALA A 129 -6.82 -22.36 14.92
C ALA A 129 -6.34 -20.91 15.11
N ASP A 130 -5.49 -20.43 14.20
CA ASP A 130 -5.10 -19.02 14.19
C ASP A 130 -6.25 -18.16 13.65
N TRP A 131 -6.44 -16.96 14.22
CA TRP A 131 -7.24 -15.94 13.55
C TRP A 131 -6.56 -15.57 12.23
N LEU A 132 -7.36 -15.44 11.17
CA LEU A 132 -6.88 -15.11 9.82
C LEU A 132 -7.37 -13.73 9.36
N PRO A 133 -6.93 -12.63 9.98
CA PRO A 133 -7.26 -11.30 9.50
C PRO A 133 -6.67 -11.06 8.11
N PHE A 134 -7.42 -10.36 7.25
CA PHE A 134 -6.97 -10.07 5.91
C PHE A 134 -7.44 -8.71 5.39
N LEU A 135 -6.57 -8.06 4.64
CA LEU A 135 -6.91 -6.94 3.78
C LEU A 135 -7.39 -7.48 2.44
N LYS A 136 -8.55 -7.03 1.97
CA LYS A 136 -9.06 -7.37 0.63
C LYS A 136 -9.41 -6.12 -0.13
N GLY A 137 -8.98 -6.09 -1.38
CA GLY A 137 -9.34 -5.05 -2.33
C GLY A 137 -9.37 -5.61 -3.74
N CYS A 138 -9.86 -4.79 -4.66
CA CYS A 138 -9.77 -5.05 -6.08
C CYS A 138 -8.44 -4.54 -6.65
N CYS A 139 -8.30 -4.65 -7.97
CA CYS A 139 -7.53 -3.65 -8.73
C CYS A 139 -6.01 -3.80 -8.68
N ARG A 140 -5.53 -5.04 -8.71
CA ARG A 140 -4.19 -5.36 -9.23
C ARG A 140 -4.21 -5.21 -10.77
N GLU A 141 -3.07 -4.87 -11.36
CA GLU A 141 -2.80 -4.54 -12.79
C GLU A 141 -3.60 -5.27 -13.88
N SER A 142 -4.12 -6.47 -13.60
CA SER A 142 -4.91 -7.30 -14.53
C SER A 142 -6.42 -7.31 -14.25
N GLY A 143 -6.95 -6.34 -13.49
CA GLY A 143 -8.34 -6.38 -12.98
C GLY A 143 -8.55 -7.44 -11.89
N GLY A 144 -7.46 -7.92 -11.27
CA GLY A 144 -7.51 -8.97 -10.25
C GLY A 144 -7.73 -8.42 -8.84
N ASN A 145 -8.40 -9.20 -8.00
CA ASN A 145 -8.48 -8.92 -6.57
C ASN A 145 -7.15 -9.25 -5.89
N PHE A 146 -6.83 -8.53 -4.81
CA PHE A 146 -5.71 -8.87 -3.93
C PHE A 146 -6.23 -9.24 -2.53
N VAL A 147 -5.47 -10.10 -1.86
CA VAL A 147 -5.67 -10.46 -0.46
C VAL A 147 -4.31 -10.46 0.23
N VAL A 148 -4.22 -9.76 1.36
CA VAL A 148 -3.05 -9.79 2.24
C VAL A 148 -3.49 -10.32 3.58
N THR A 149 -3.02 -11.50 3.96
CA THR A 149 -3.45 -12.21 5.17
C THR A 149 -2.33 -12.18 6.21
N ALA A 150 -2.70 -11.95 7.46
CA ALA A 150 -1.87 -12.23 8.62
C ALA A 150 -2.43 -13.44 9.38
N ARG A 151 -1.58 -14.07 10.19
CA ARG A 151 -2.00 -15.11 11.14
C ARG A 151 -1.81 -14.53 12.53
N VAL A 152 -2.80 -14.72 13.39
CA VAL A 152 -2.75 -14.21 14.76
C VAL A 152 -3.09 -15.33 15.71
N ASN A 153 -2.16 -15.59 16.62
CA ASN A 153 -2.38 -16.51 17.73
C ASN A 153 -1.84 -15.90 19.02
N MET A 154 -2.75 -15.36 19.82
CA MET A 154 -2.39 -14.60 21.03
C MET A 154 -1.89 -15.48 22.17
N GLN A 155 -1.95 -16.82 22.03
CA GLN A 155 -1.32 -17.73 23.00
C GLN A 155 0.17 -17.92 22.74
N ARG A 156 0.63 -17.69 21.50
CA ARG A 156 1.99 -17.97 21.04
C ARG A 156 2.78 -16.73 20.71
N GLU A 157 2.11 -15.67 20.26
CA GLU A 157 2.72 -14.49 19.68
C GLU A 157 2.10 -13.22 20.29
N GLN A 158 2.95 -12.31 20.76
CA GLN A 158 2.52 -10.99 21.23
C GLN A 158 2.57 -9.93 20.11
N GLU A 159 3.34 -10.17 19.06
CA GLU A 159 3.43 -9.30 17.89
C GLU A 159 3.92 -10.09 16.67
N SER A 160 3.62 -9.57 15.48
CA SER A 160 4.22 -10.06 14.23
C SER A 160 5.51 -9.32 13.92
N LEU A 161 6.39 -9.93 13.13
CA LEU A 161 7.48 -9.23 12.46
C LEU A 161 6.96 -8.02 11.67
N ARG A 162 7.54 -6.84 11.93
CA ARG A 162 7.26 -5.62 11.17
C ARG A 162 8.35 -5.41 10.13
N ILE A 163 7.96 -5.39 8.86
CA ILE A 163 8.86 -4.95 7.80
C ILE A 163 8.88 -3.42 7.85
N LYS A 164 9.95 -2.83 8.41
CA LYS A 164 10.23 -1.41 8.20
C LYS A 164 10.84 -1.26 6.81
N GLY A 165 10.08 -0.68 5.88
CA GLY A 165 10.62 -0.28 4.58
C GLY A 165 11.76 0.73 4.76
N LEU A 166 12.74 0.69 3.85
CA LEU A 166 13.76 1.75 3.81
C LEU A 166 13.09 3.07 3.40
N PRO A 167 13.48 4.20 4.00
CA PRO A 167 12.90 5.50 3.66
C PRO A 167 13.12 5.82 2.18
N VAL A 168 12.08 6.33 1.51
CA VAL A 168 12.23 6.84 0.15
C VAL A 168 12.88 8.22 0.20
N MET A 169 14.03 8.39 -0.46
CA MET A 169 14.73 9.67 -0.53
C MET A 169 14.71 10.22 -1.96
N SER A 170 14.21 11.46 -2.09
CA SER A 170 14.31 12.21 -3.34
C SER A 170 15.73 12.81 -3.44
N TYR A 171 16.40 12.57 -4.58
CA TYR A 171 17.71 13.15 -4.86
C TYR A 171 17.59 14.21 -5.97
N PRO A 172 18.21 15.40 -5.81
CA PRO A 172 18.31 16.35 -6.91
C PRO A 172 19.26 15.80 -7.97
N LEU A 173 18.84 15.79 -9.24
CA LEU A 173 19.66 15.38 -10.39
C LEU A 173 20.78 16.38 -10.74
N SER A 174 20.96 17.45 -9.96
CA SER A 174 22.08 18.37 -10.19
C SER A 174 23.37 17.65 -9.83
N GLY A 175 24.41 17.76 -10.67
CA GLY A 175 25.70 17.08 -10.51
C GLY A 175 26.52 17.48 -9.28
N THR A 176 25.86 17.92 -8.21
CA THR A 176 26.44 18.26 -6.92
C THR A 176 26.49 17.01 -6.06
N PRO A 177 27.66 16.64 -5.48
CA PRO A 177 27.75 15.49 -4.60
C PRO A 177 26.82 15.67 -3.39
N TYR A 178 25.82 14.80 -3.26
CA TYR A 178 24.88 14.76 -2.14
C TYR A 178 25.31 13.68 -1.15
N ARG A 179 25.41 14.03 0.14
CA ARG A 179 25.64 13.04 1.21
C ARG A 179 24.30 12.60 1.75
N ILE A 180 24.06 11.29 1.69
CA ILE A 180 22.91 10.65 2.31
C ILE A 180 23.26 10.40 3.78
N PRO A 181 22.64 11.09 4.76
CA PRO A 181 22.73 10.68 6.14
C PRO A 181 21.94 9.37 6.28
N LEU A 182 22.64 8.26 6.47
CA LEU A 182 21.97 7.04 6.90
C LEU A 182 21.44 7.28 8.32
N PRO A 183 20.22 6.82 8.64
CA PRO A 183 19.74 6.83 10.02
C PRO A 183 20.57 5.80 10.81
N ALA A 184 21.77 6.21 11.22
CA ALA A 184 22.58 5.47 12.17
C ALA A 184 22.15 5.92 13.57
N ASN A 185 21.44 5.02 14.26
CA ASN A 185 21.35 4.95 15.72
C ASN A 185 20.56 6.07 16.43
N THR A 186 19.27 6.24 16.15
CA THR A 186 18.36 6.72 17.21
C THR A 186 18.22 5.61 18.25
N PRO A 187 18.66 5.81 19.50
CA PRO A 187 18.32 4.90 20.59
C PRO A 187 16.80 4.92 20.78
N GLU A 188 16.20 3.75 21.03
CA GLU A 188 14.83 3.64 21.54
C GLU A 188 14.68 4.28 22.92
#